data_AF-A0A9D0YNA0-F1
#
_entry.id   AF-A0A9D0YNA0-F1
#
_cell.length_a   1.000
_cell.length_b   1.000
_cell.length_c   1.000
_cell.angle_alpha   90.00
_cell.angle_beta   90.00
_cell.angle_gamma   90.00
#
_symmetry.space_group_name_H-M   'P 1'
#
loop_
_entity.id
_entity.type
_entity.pdbx_description
1 polymer ?
#
loop_
_entity_poly.entity_id
_entity_poly.type
_entity_poly.pdbx_seq_one_letter_code
_entity_poly.pdbx_strand_id
1 'polypeptide(L)'
;MVLQKWEVFQNEATDFLNSYFSINFTMDGGFDSTTSFITAQNVNRDITTIEAKFGSTQAGQIVLSTNGSKFEFCDKSKHDFNRNTMEIIKHLNSDYSLYKGTNTASIHVDISDKVLYNWVKDIYKEKNVEWIISSNKFNNLTLNDLLFVPINEIEKYFDISLVFRRKKTGNTHIPGKDIIDFKTQMDLISTDYKVKKTNNKYLLTLNERVSDFNIGSKYLLSMTNVDCQYFIKKKDINTNPNILFQMNLKDDIEFKGDNFKAKYNL
;
A
#
# COMPACT_ATOMS: atom_id res chain seq x y z
N MET A 1 4.83 -20.20 -4.52
CA MET A 1 4.89 -18.74 -4.31
C MET A 1 5.15 -18.53 -2.84
N VAL A 2 6.18 -17.78 -2.43
CA VAL A 2 6.44 -17.51 -1.01
C VAL A 2 5.55 -16.32 -0.62
N LEU A 3 4.65 -16.51 0.34
CA LEU A 3 3.79 -15.43 0.85
C LEU A 3 4.64 -14.39 1.58
N GLN A 4 4.27 -13.12 1.43
CA GLN A 4 4.87 -12.02 2.17
C GLN A 4 4.40 -12.08 3.63
N LYS A 5 5.22 -11.57 4.57
CA LYS A 5 4.91 -11.62 6.00
C LYS A 5 3.56 -10.99 6.36
N TRP A 6 3.17 -9.91 5.68
CA TRP A 6 1.88 -9.27 5.92
C TRP A 6 0.69 -10.14 5.47
N GLU A 7 0.85 -10.91 4.38
CA GLU A 7 -0.18 -11.86 3.92
C GLU A 7 -0.33 -13.00 4.93
N VAL A 8 0.79 -13.51 5.44
CA VAL A 8 0.78 -14.54 6.50
C VAL A 8 0.11 -13.99 7.77
N PHE A 9 0.46 -12.78 8.19
CA PHE A 9 -0.16 -12.15 9.35
C PHE A 9 -1.67 -11.97 9.18
N GLN A 10 -2.13 -11.50 8.02
CA GLN A 10 -3.56 -11.29 7.78
C GLN A 10 -4.33 -12.61 7.85
N ASN A 11 -3.79 -13.69 7.30
CA ASN A 11 -4.36 -15.04 7.41
C ASN A 11 -4.45 -15.46 8.89
N GLU A 12 -3.33 -15.40 9.61
CA GLU A 12 -3.23 -15.85 11.00
C GLU A 12 -4.14 -15.04 11.94
N ALA A 13 -4.25 -13.73 11.71
CA ALA A 13 -5.15 -12.86 12.44
C ALA A 13 -6.62 -13.24 12.17
N THR A 14 -6.97 -13.54 10.91
CA THR A 14 -8.32 -13.97 10.54
C THR A 14 -8.69 -15.30 11.20
N ASP A 15 -7.77 -16.28 11.15
CA ASP A 15 -7.96 -17.59 11.78
C ASP A 15 -8.11 -17.45 13.31
N PHE A 16 -7.28 -16.60 13.93
CA PHE A 16 -7.39 -16.31 15.36
C PHE A 16 -8.76 -15.74 15.71
N LEU A 17 -9.25 -14.73 14.97
CA LEU A 17 -10.56 -14.12 15.19
C LEU A 17 -11.70 -15.15 15.04
N ASN A 18 -11.67 -15.98 14.00
CA ASN A 18 -12.64 -17.07 13.81
C ASN A 18 -12.62 -18.10 14.96
N SER A 19 -11.47 -18.33 15.57
CA SER A 19 -11.36 -19.23 16.73
C SER A 19 -11.85 -18.60 18.05
N TYR A 20 -11.73 -17.28 18.18
CA TYR A 20 -12.03 -16.55 19.42
C TYR A 20 -13.50 -16.13 19.54
N PHE A 21 -14.15 -15.83 18.41
CA PHE A 21 -15.52 -15.32 18.36
C PHE A 21 -16.46 -16.32 17.68
N SER A 22 -17.73 -16.31 18.09
CA SER A 22 -18.79 -17.16 17.50
C SER A 22 -19.41 -16.56 16.23
N ILE A 23 -18.62 -15.81 15.44
CA ILE A 23 -19.02 -15.21 14.16
C ILE A 23 -17.96 -15.45 13.10
N ASN A 24 -18.28 -15.17 11.85
CA ASN A 24 -17.38 -15.40 10.72
C ASN A 24 -16.51 -14.18 10.44
N PHE A 25 -15.23 -14.39 10.18
CA PHE A 25 -14.27 -13.40 9.71
C PHE A 25 -13.70 -13.85 8.38
N THR A 26 -13.83 -13.00 7.36
CA THR A 26 -13.33 -13.29 6.01
C THR A 26 -12.32 -12.24 5.59
N MET A 27 -11.29 -12.68 4.86
CA MET A 27 -10.46 -11.74 4.13
C MET A 27 -11.18 -11.36 2.85
N ASP A 28 -11.55 -10.09 2.76
CA ASP A 28 -12.12 -9.51 1.56
C ASP A 28 -11.07 -8.58 0.91
N GLY A 29 -10.99 -8.60 -0.41
CA GLY A 29 -9.90 -7.96 -1.16
C GLY A 29 -8.86 -8.97 -1.65
N GLY A 30 -8.29 -8.74 -2.83
CA GLY A 30 -7.24 -9.62 -3.35
C GLY A 30 -5.94 -9.49 -2.57
N PHE A 31 -4.91 -10.24 -2.99
CA PHE A 31 -3.53 -10.07 -2.51
C PHE A 31 -2.88 -8.76 -3.04
N ASP A 32 -3.56 -7.63 -2.89
CA ASP A 32 -2.98 -6.32 -3.12
C ASP A 32 -2.81 -5.57 -1.80
N SER A 33 -1.63 -4.96 -1.61
CA SER A 33 -1.26 -4.21 -0.41
C SER A 33 -2.16 -3.00 -0.09
N THR A 34 -3.20 -2.75 -0.89
CA THR A 34 -4.12 -1.63 -0.71
C THR A 34 -5.50 -2.04 -0.21
N THR A 35 -5.74 -3.35 -0.04
CA THR A 35 -7.03 -3.94 0.35
C THR A 35 -6.88 -5.01 1.45
N SER A 36 -5.88 -4.88 2.34
CA SER A 36 -5.67 -5.80 3.47
C SER A 36 -6.66 -5.53 4.61
N PHE A 37 -7.90 -5.98 4.46
CA PHE A 37 -8.92 -5.92 5.50
C PHE A 37 -9.56 -7.28 5.80
N ILE A 38 -10.17 -7.37 6.98
CA ILE A 38 -10.93 -8.52 7.46
C ILE A 38 -12.35 -8.04 7.71
N THR A 39 -13.34 -8.68 7.10
CA THR A 39 -14.75 -8.39 7.31
C THR A 39 -15.31 -9.30 8.39
N ALA A 40 -15.95 -8.72 9.40
CA ALA A 40 -16.67 -9.47 10.42
C ALA A 40 -18.14 -9.63 10.02
N GLN A 41 -18.66 -10.85 10.06
CA GLN A 41 -20.00 -11.20 9.57
C GLN A 41 -20.80 -11.99 10.60
N ASN A 42 -22.03 -11.56 10.89
CA ASN A 42 -22.97 -12.32 11.72
C ASN A 42 -24.20 -12.70 10.89
N VAL A 43 -24.56 -13.98 10.86
CA VAL A 43 -25.67 -14.55 10.05
C VAL A 43 -25.66 -13.99 8.61
N ASN A 44 -24.50 -14.01 7.94
CA ASN A 44 -24.28 -13.52 6.57
C ASN A 44 -24.54 -12.02 6.35
N ARG A 45 -24.48 -11.21 7.40
CA ARG A 45 -24.50 -9.74 7.32
C ARG A 45 -23.17 -9.18 7.78
N ASP A 46 -22.58 -8.33 6.95
CA ASP A 46 -21.38 -7.56 7.32
C ASP A 46 -21.70 -6.64 8.50
N ILE A 47 -20.91 -6.79 9.56
CA ILE A 47 -21.01 -6.01 10.80
C ILE A 47 -20.08 -4.81 10.72
N THR A 48 -18.82 -5.07 10.39
CA THR A 48 -17.76 -4.06 10.32
C THR A 48 -16.56 -4.61 9.56
N THR A 49 -15.67 -3.69 9.18
CA THR A 49 -14.36 -4.01 8.62
C THR A 49 -13.26 -3.78 9.67
N ILE A 50 -12.26 -4.64 9.65
CA ILE A 50 -11.09 -4.60 10.53
C ILE A 50 -9.86 -4.43 9.64
N GLU A 51 -9.05 -3.40 9.92
CA GLU A 51 -7.75 -3.26 9.25
C GLU A 51 -6.72 -4.18 9.90
N ALA A 52 -6.02 -4.99 9.11
CA ALA A 52 -4.92 -5.83 9.60
C ALA A 52 -3.57 -5.17 9.31
N LYS A 53 -2.78 -4.89 10.35
CA LYS A 53 -1.47 -4.23 10.25
C LYS A 53 -0.36 -5.04 10.91
N PHE A 54 0.64 -5.47 10.14
CA PHE A 54 1.83 -6.13 10.66
C PHE A 54 3.00 -5.15 10.82
N GLY A 55 3.53 -5.03 12.05
CA GLY A 55 4.71 -4.22 12.40
C GLY A 55 4.63 -2.76 11.94
N SER A 56 5.79 -2.18 11.60
CA SER A 56 5.87 -0.86 10.95
C SER A 56 5.26 -0.89 9.55
N THR A 57 4.21 -0.11 9.35
CA THR A 57 3.37 -0.18 8.15
C THR A 57 2.94 1.20 7.65
N GLN A 58 2.18 1.22 6.55
CA GLN A 58 1.65 2.44 5.94
C GLN A 58 0.13 2.55 6.22
N ALA A 59 -0.31 3.71 6.67
CA ALA A 59 -1.75 4.00 6.87
C ALA A 59 -2.44 4.42 5.57
N GLY A 60 -1.68 5.07 4.70
CA GLY A 60 -2.19 5.64 3.46
C GLY A 60 -1.22 6.64 2.84
N GLN A 61 -1.57 7.17 1.68
CA GLN A 61 -0.75 8.15 0.97
C GLN A 61 -1.61 9.12 0.16
N ILE A 62 -1.10 10.34 -0.03
CA ILE A 62 -1.70 11.36 -0.91
C ILE A 62 -0.72 11.70 -2.01
N VAL A 63 -1.18 11.65 -3.26
CA VAL A 63 -0.42 12.12 -4.41
C VAL A 63 -0.62 13.63 -4.53
N LEU A 64 0.47 14.36 -4.71
CA LEU A 64 0.43 15.80 -4.88
C LEU A 64 0.88 16.15 -6.30
N SER A 65 0.26 17.17 -6.88
CA SER A 65 0.72 17.83 -8.09
C SER A 65 1.49 19.10 -7.74
N THR A 66 2.24 19.64 -8.69
CA THR A 66 2.90 20.95 -8.56
C THR A 66 2.26 21.92 -9.52
N ASN A 67 1.79 23.05 -9.00
CA ASN A 67 1.29 24.18 -9.79
C ASN A 67 2.14 25.41 -9.48
N GLY A 68 3.06 25.73 -10.39
CA GLY A 68 4.07 26.77 -10.15
C GLY A 68 4.91 26.46 -8.90
N SER A 69 4.83 27.34 -7.90
CA SER A 69 5.55 27.26 -6.63
C SER A 69 4.72 26.68 -5.47
N LYS A 70 3.71 25.87 -5.77
CA LYS A 70 2.85 25.24 -4.74
C LYS A 70 2.58 23.77 -5.05
N PHE A 71 2.38 23.00 -3.99
CA PHE A 71 1.78 21.68 -4.03
C PHE A 71 0.25 21.79 -3.98
N GLU A 72 -0.41 20.95 -4.76
CA GLU A 72 -1.85 20.81 -4.78
C GLU A 72 -2.23 19.34 -4.64
N PHE A 73 -3.45 19.08 -4.19
CA PHE A 73 -3.99 17.73 -4.17
C PHE A 73 -4.12 17.20 -5.59
N CYS A 74 -3.79 15.94 -5.81
CA CYS A 74 -3.97 15.29 -7.10
C CYS A 74 -5.12 14.29 -7.04
N ASP A 75 -6.05 14.39 -7.99
CA ASP A 75 -7.20 13.49 -8.15
C ASP A 75 -6.82 12.04 -8.46
N LYS A 76 -5.53 11.76 -8.69
CA LYS A 76 -4.99 10.39 -8.77
C LYS A 76 -4.77 9.76 -7.39
N SER A 77 -5.00 10.49 -6.31
CA SER A 77 -4.99 9.95 -4.95
C SER A 77 -6.13 8.95 -4.78
N LYS A 78 -5.90 7.87 -4.03
CA LYS A 78 -6.94 6.86 -3.74
C LYS A 78 -7.95 7.32 -2.69
N HIS A 79 -7.64 8.41 -2.00
CA HIS A 79 -8.41 8.94 -0.88
C HIS A 79 -8.85 10.34 -1.21
N ASP A 80 -10.05 10.68 -0.76
CA ASP A 80 -10.66 11.97 -1.05
C ASP A 80 -9.95 13.10 -0.30
N PHE A 81 -10.11 14.30 -0.87
CA PHE A 81 -9.65 15.51 -0.21
C PHE A 81 -10.52 15.81 1.01
N ASN A 82 -9.90 15.93 2.18
CA ASN A 82 -10.57 16.27 3.43
C ASN A 82 -9.86 17.44 4.14
N ARG A 83 -10.41 17.87 5.28
CA ARG A 83 -9.87 19.00 6.05
C ARG A 83 -8.42 18.75 6.48
N ASN A 84 -8.07 17.55 6.91
CA ASN A 84 -6.72 17.22 7.35
C ASN A 84 -5.74 17.23 6.15
N THR A 85 -6.17 16.75 4.97
CA THR A 85 -5.42 16.87 3.71
C THR A 85 -5.13 18.34 3.38
N MET A 86 -6.11 19.23 3.54
CA MET A 86 -5.92 20.67 3.35
C MET A 86 -4.88 21.26 4.32
N GLU A 87 -4.96 20.92 5.60
CA GLU A 87 -4.03 21.40 6.63
C GLU A 87 -2.59 20.95 6.34
N ILE A 88 -2.40 19.71 5.90
CA ILE A 88 -1.10 19.18 5.49
C ILE A 88 -0.55 19.93 4.26
N ILE A 89 -1.35 20.10 3.21
CA ILE A 89 -0.91 20.81 2.00
C ILE A 89 -0.57 22.27 2.31
N LYS A 90 -1.35 22.91 3.18
CA LYS A 90 -1.04 24.27 3.67
C LYS A 90 0.30 24.31 4.41
N HIS A 91 0.56 23.33 5.28
CA HIS A 91 1.83 23.21 5.98
C HIS A 91 3.00 23.04 5.00
N LEU A 92 2.92 22.10 4.05
CA LEU A 92 3.96 21.90 3.03
C LEU A 92 4.24 23.16 2.20
N ASN A 93 3.20 23.90 1.86
CA ASN A 93 3.32 25.13 1.07
C ASN A 93 3.88 26.32 1.87
N SER A 94 3.83 26.28 3.21
CA SER A 94 4.45 27.32 4.05
C SER A 94 5.97 27.33 3.93
N ASP A 95 6.57 26.17 3.62
CA ASP A 95 7.98 26.04 3.22
C ASP A 95 8.13 25.15 1.98
N TYR A 96 7.53 25.60 0.87
CA TYR A 96 7.65 24.91 -0.42
C TYR A 96 9.12 24.67 -0.84
N SER A 97 10.03 25.55 -0.42
CA SER A 97 11.44 25.51 -0.80
C SER A 97 12.17 24.28 -0.26
N LEU A 98 11.85 23.87 0.97
CA LEU A 98 12.38 22.68 1.62
C LEU A 98 12.00 21.41 0.86
N TYR A 99 10.74 21.30 0.43
CA TYR A 99 10.19 20.07 -0.14
C TYR A 99 10.39 19.95 -1.66
N LYS A 100 10.49 21.06 -2.41
CA LYS A 100 10.59 20.99 -3.89
C LYS A 100 11.86 20.30 -4.39
N GLY A 101 12.97 20.42 -3.66
CA GLY A 101 14.32 20.06 -4.09
C GLY A 101 14.71 18.58 -3.94
N THR A 102 13.86 17.75 -3.35
CA THR A 102 14.24 16.35 -3.07
C THR A 102 14.08 15.46 -4.28
N ASN A 103 15.20 15.11 -4.93
CA ASN A 103 15.16 14.19 -6.07
C ASN A 103 15.09 12.71 -5.64
N THR A 104 15.43 12.37 -4.39
CA THR A 104 15.48 10.96 -3.94
C THR A 104 15.26 10.72 -2.44
N ALA A 105 15.62 11.65 -1.56
CA ALA A 105 15.45 11.48 -0.11
C ALA A 105 14.03 11.82 0.36
N SER A 106 13.52 10.97 1.26
CA SER A 106 12.30 11.24 2.04
C SER A 106 12.56 12.32 3.08
N ILE A 107 11.65 13.29 3.23
CA ILE A 107 11.66 14.31 4.29
C ILE A 107 10.56 13.99 5.30
N HIS A 108 10.91 13.94 6.58
CA HIS A 108 9.92 13.93 7.65
C HIS A 108 9.21 15.27 7.73
N VAL A 109 7.87 15.25 7.77
CA VAL A 109 7.03 16.45 7.83
C VAL A 109 6.59 16.64 9.27
N ASP A 110 7.13 17.66 9.93
CA ASP A 110 6.80 18.01 11.31
C ASP A 110 5.47 18.77 11.37
N ILE A 111 4.38 18.03 11.53
CA ILE A 111 3.03 18.54 11.67
C ILE A 111 2.36 17.91 12.89
N SER A 112 1.41 18.62 13.48
CA SER A 112 0.70 18.16 14.67
C SER A 112 0.14 16.75 14.53
N ASP A 113 0.48 15.89 15.49
CA ASP A 113 -0.06 14.53 15.64
C ASP A 113 -1.58 14.49 15.54
N LYS A 114 -2.28 15.52 16.04
CA LYS A 114 -3.74 15.62 15.94
C LYS A 114 -4.22 15.57 14.48
N VAL A 115 -3.52 16.25 13.57
CA VAL A 115 -3.83 16.23 12.14
C VAL A 115 -3.58 14.84 11.56
N LEU A 116 -2.49 14.19 11.98
CA LEU A 116 -2.12 12.86 11.51
C LEU A 116 -3.13 11.80 11.95
N TYR A 117 -3.47 11.76 13.25
CA TYR A 117 -4.45 10.83 13.79
C TYR A 117 -5.84 11.06 13.21
N ASN A 118 -6.28 12.31 13.09
CA ASN A 118 -7.58 12.61 12.49
C ASN A 118 -7.64 12.19 11.02
N TRP A 119 -6.57 12.44 10.25
CA TRP A 119 -6.51 11.99 8.86
C TRP A 119 -6.65 10.47 8.77
N VAL A 120 -5.89 9.71 9.57
CA VAL A 120 -5.96 8.25 9.55
C VAL A 120 -7.35 7.73 9.96
N LYS A 121 -7.97 8.32 10.99
CA LYS A 121 -9.33 7.98 11.41
C LYS A 121 -10.37 8.25 10.31
N ASP A 122 -10.28 9.40 9.63
CA ASP A 122 -11.20 9.75 8.54
C ASP A 122 -11.12 8.73 7.39
N ILE A 123 -9.90 8.35 7.01
CA ILE A 123 -9.65 7.42 5.90
C ILE A 123 -10.12 6.01 6.22
N TYR A 124 -9.94 5.56 7.45
CA TYR A 124 -10.47 4.26 7.87
C TYR A 124 -12.00 4.28 7.95
N LYS A 125 -12.59 5.39 8.39
CA LYS A 125 -14.04 5.56 8.39
C LYS A 125 -14.64 5.53 6.97
N GLU A 126 -13.99 6.16 5.99
CA GLU A 126 -14.40 6.09 4.57
C GLU A 126 -14.46 4.64 4.05
N LYS A 127 -13.61 3.76 4.59
CA LYS A 127 -13.58 2.33 4.26
C LYS A 127 -14.46 1.45 5.15
N ASN A 128 -15.31 2.04 5.99
CA ASN A 128 -16.10 1.32 7.00
C ASN A 128 -15.26 0.45 7.95
N VAL A 129 -14.01 0.88 8.22
CA VAL A 129 -13.11 0.25 9.18
C VAL A 129 -13.36 0.87 10.56
N GLU A 130 -13.82 0.06 11.51
CA GLU A 130 -14.05 0.53 12.89
C GLU A 130 -13.01 -0.01 13.88
N TRP A 131 -12.27 -1.06 13.49
CA TRP A 131 -11.31 -1.76 14.33
C TRP A 131 -9.99 -2.00 13.60
N ILE A 132 -8.92 -2.13 14.37
CA ILE A 132 -7.60 -2.52 13.88
C ILE A 132 -7.10 -3.72 14.67
N ILE A 133 -6.54 -4.70 13.95
CA ILE A 133 -5.77 -5.80 14.51
C ILE A 133 -4.31 -5.67 14.10
N SER A 134 -3.39 -5.82 15.05
CA SER A 134 -1.96 -5.62 14.79
C SER A 134 -1.07 -6.49 15.67
N SER A 135 0.16 -6.73 15.20
CA SER A 135 1.21 -7.41 15.96
C SER A 135 2.59 -7.15 15.36
N ASN A 136 3.62 -7.30 16.18
CA ASN A 136 5.02 -7.42 15.74
C ASN A 136 5.42 -8.87 15.39
N LYS A 137 4.54 -9.84 15.68
CA LYS A 137 4.65 -11.24 15.27
C LYS A 137 3.73 -11.49 14.07
N PHE A 138 4.17 -12.28 13.09
CA PHE A 138 3.39 -12.50 11.86
C PHE A 138 2.75 -13.89 11.77
N ASN A 139 3.06 -14.82 12.68
CA ASN A 139 2.53 -16.18 12.67
C ASN A 139 2.47 -16.79 14.08
N ASN A 140 1.76 -17.90 14.22
CA ASN A 140 1.53 -18.60 15.49
C ASN A 140 1.03 -17.60 16.57
N LEU A 141 0.07 -16.77 16.19
CA LEU A 141 -0.41 -15.66 17.01
C LEU A 141 -1.14 -16.19 18.25
N THR A 142 -0.82 -15.60 19.40
CA THR A 142 -1.56 -15.80 20.64
C THR A 142 -2.26 -14.51 21.06
N LEU A 143 -3.17 -14.60 22.03
CA LEU A 143 -3.87 -13.44 22.57
C LEU A 143 -2.91 -12.32 23.03
N ASN A 144 -1.77 -12.69 23.63
CA ASN A 144 -0.78 -11.75 24.14
C ASN A 144 0.09 -11.11 23.05
N ASP A 145 0.05 -11.65 21.82
CA ASP A 145 0.76 -11.10 20.68
C ASP A 145 -0.07 -10.05 19.93
N LEU A 146 -1.37 -9.93 20.23
CA LEU A 146 -2.34 -9.23 19.39
C LEU A 146 -2.89 -7.96 20.03
N LEU A 147 -2.69 -6.84 19.33
CA LEU A 147 -3.48 -5.63 19.55
C LEU A 147 -4.79 -5.80 18.79
N PHE A 148 -5.93 -5.64 19.46
CA PHE A 148 -7.24 -5.57 18.81
C PHE A 148 -8.09 -4.49 19.46
N VAL A 149 -8.20 -3.34 18.82
CA VAL A 149 -8.73 -2.11 19.42
C VAL A 149 -9.56 -1.31 18.41
N PRO A 150 -10.49 -0.45 18.87
CA PRO A 150 -11.25 0.40 17.97
C PRO A 150 -10.36 1.54 17.40
N ILE A 151 -10.60 1.93 16.15
CA ILE A 151 -9.82 2.95 15.42
C ILE A 151 -9.82 4.31 16.11
N ASN A 152 -10.88 4.63 16.86
CA ASN A 152 -10.95 5.89 17.60
C ASN A 152 -9.91 6.02 18.73
N GLU A 153 -9.27 4.94 19.14
CA GLU A 153 -8.22 4.90 20.17
C GLU A 153 -6.80 4.73 19.61
N ILE A 154 -6.63 4.82 18.28
CA ILE A 154 -5.38 4.49 17.58
C ILE A 154 -4.14 5.24 18.12
N GLU A 155 -4.30 6.47 18.62
CA GLU A 155 -3.23 7.29 19.21
C GLU A 155 -2.59 6.67 20.44
N LYS A 156 -3.30 5.80 21.16
CA LYS A 156 -2.77 5.11 22.33
C LYS A 156 -1.76 4.03 21.96
N TYR A 157 -1.90 3.44 20.77
CA TYR A 157 -1.17 2.23 20.38
C TYR A 157 -0.27 2.42 19.17
N PHE A 158 -0.40 3.52 18.43
CA PHE A 158 0.44 3.79 17.27
C PHE A 158 1.07 5.17 17.32
N ASP A 159 2.34 5.22 16.95
CA ASP A 159 2.99 6.46 16.52
C ASP A 159 2.77 6.63 15.03
N ILE A 160 2.25 7.80 14.63
CA ILE A 160 1.99 8.14 13.23
C ILE A 160 2.91 9.27 12.83
N SER A 161 3.65 9.06 11.74
CA SER A 161 4.52 10.08 11.16
C SER A 161 4.17 10.30 9.69
N LEU A 162 4.48 11.51 9.22
CA LEU A 162 4.26 11.89 7.84
C LEU A 162 5.59 12.08 7.13
N VAL A 163 5.70 11.50 5.94
CA VAL A 163 6.90 11.58 5.11
C VAL A 163 6.55 12.13 3.74
N PHE A 164 7.17 13.23 3.37
CA PHE A 164 7.19 13.72 2.00
C PHE A 164 8.25 12.98 1.20
N ARG A 165 7.90 12.49 0.02
CA ARG A 165 8.83 11.81 -0.89
C ARG A 165 8.44 12.02 -2.34
N ARG A 166 9.41 11.82 -3.23
CA ARG A 166 9.13 11.67 -4.67
C ARG A 166 8.98 10.19 -5.01
N LYS A 167 7.79 9.79 -5.47
CA LYS A 167 7.47 8.39 -5.82
C LYS A 167 7.25 8.26 -7.32
N LYS A 168 7.87 7.26 -7.95
CA LYS A 168 7.56 6.87 -9.33
C LYS A 168 6.14 6.32 -9.38
N THR A 169 5.40 6.63 -10.45
CA THR A 169 4.01 6.17 -10.63
C THR A 169 3.92 4.65 -10.87
N GLY A 170 5.05 4.01 -11.16
CA GLY A 170 5.17 2.58 -11.44
C GLY A 170 5.43 2.31 -12.93
N ASN A 171 5.98 1.13 -13.23
CA ASN A 171 6.27 0.76 -14.62
C ASN A 171 4.98 0.33 -15.32
N THR A 172 4.72 0.88 -16.50
CA THR A 172 3.51 0.60 -17.28
C THR A 172 3.79 -0.45 -18.35
N HIS A 173 2.76 -1.10 -18.89
CA HIS A 173 2.96 -1.92 -20.08
C HIS A 173 3.46 -1.07 -21.24
N ILE A 174 4.43 -1.59 -22.00
CA ILE A 174 4.98 -0.88 -23.14
C ILE A 174 3.86 -0.50 -24.13
N PRO A 175 3.75 0.78 -24.54
CA PRO A 175 2.81 1.16 -25.58
C PRO A 175 3.32 0.68 -26.95
N GLY A 176 2.42 0.37 -27.87
CA GLY A 176 2.78 -0.20 -29.17
C GLY A 176 3.77 0.64 -29.97
N LYS A 177 3.72 1.98 -29.84
CA LYS A 177 4.66 2.91 -30.49
C LYS A 177 6.13 2.72 -30.07
N ASP A 178 6.37 2.18 -28.87
CA ASP A 178 7.71 2.03 -28.31
C ASP A 178 8.30 0.63 -28.58
N ILE A 179 7.56 -0.27 -29.27
CA ILE A 179 8.00 -1.66 -29.45
C ILE A 179 9.20 -1.80 -30.39
N ILE A 180 9.34 -0.88 -31.35
CA ILE A 180 10.46 -0.88 -32.31
C ILE A 180 11.76 -0.50 -31.59
N ASP A 181 11.72 0.53 -30.73
CA ASP A 181 12.84 0.92 -29.88
C ASP A 181 13.22 -0.21 -28.91
N PHE A 182 12.23 -0.88 -28.30
CA PHE A 182 12.47 -2.04 -27.45
C PHE A 182 13.21 -3.17 -28.19
N LYS A 183 12.75 -3.54 -29.39
CA LYS A 183 13.41 -4.60 -30.19
C LYS A 183 14.85 -4.24 -30.52
N THR A 184 15.10 -2.98 -30.91
CA THR A 184 16.45 -2.48 -31.18
C THR A 184 17.36 -2.62 -29.95
N GLN A 185 16.86 -2.36 -28.75
CA GLN A 185 17.61 -2.56 -27.50
C GLN A 185 17.80 -4.04 -27.17
N MET A 186 16.81 -4.88 -27.48
CA MET A 186 16.89 -6.33 -27.26
C MET A 186 17.89 -7.00 -28.20
N ASP A 187 17.98 -6.54 -29.44
CA ASP A 187 18.91 -7.05 -30.46
C ASP A 187 20.39 -6.88 -30.05
N LEU A 188 20.68 -5.94 -29.13
CA LEU A 188 22.01 -5.76 -28.52
C LEU A 188 22.33 -6.83 -27.45
N ILE A 189 21.32 -7.56 -26.97
CA ILE A 189 21.41 -8.53 -25.88
C ILE A 189 21.25 -9.95 -26.41
N SER A 190 20.24 -10.19 -27.24
CA SER A 190 19.98 -11.48 -27.89
C SER A 190 19.25 -11.26 -29.21
N THR A 191 19.63 -12.03 -30.23
CA THR A 191 18.93 -12.09 -31.52
C THR A 191 17.85 -13.16 -31.57
N ASP A 192 17.82 -14.09 -30.60
CA ASP A 192 16.85 -15.18 -30.55
C ASP A 192 15.80 -14.93 -29.47
N TYR A 193 14.74 -14.21 -29.86
CA TYR A 193 13.60 -13.94 -29.01
C TYR A 193 12.32 -13.77 -29.84
N LYS A 194 11.17 -13.92 -29.18
CA LYS A 194 9.85 -13.68 -29.78
C LYS A 194 9.09 -12.66 -28.97
N VAL A 195 8.52 -11.67 -29.65
CA VAL A 195 7.61 -10.70 -29.05
C VAL A 195 6.21 -10.92 -29.60
N LYS A 196 5.23 -11.13 -28.71
CA LYS A 196 3.82 -11.31 -29.06
C LYS A 196 2.93 -10.33 -28.30
N LYS A 197 1.93 -9.76 -28.98
CA LYS A 197 0.87 -8.97 -28.34
C LYS A 197 -0.24 -9.91 -27.86
N THR A 198 -0.69 -9.76 -26.62
CA THR A 198 -1.78 -10.54 -26.01
C THR A 198 -2.55 -9.67 -25.03
N ASN A 199 -3.87 -9.53 -25.20
CA ASN A 199 -4.76 -8.74 -24.33
C ASN A 199 -4.20 -7.34 -24.00
N ASN A 200 -3.81 -6.59 -25.05
CA ASN A 200 -3.18 -5.26 -24.96
C ASN A 200 -1.84 -5.19 -24.20
N LYS A 201 -1.20 -6.33 -23.94
CA LYS A 201 0.15 -6.42 -23.35
C LYS A 201 1.11 -7.01 -24.37
N TYR A 202 2.39 -6.71 -24.24
CA TYR A 202 3.44 -7.39 -25.01
C TYR A 202 4.18 -8.37 -24.12
N LEU A 203 4.36 -9.58 -24.63
CA LEU A 203 5.11 -10.67 -24.03
C LEU A 203 6.39 -10.89 -24.81
N LEU A 204 7.50 -11.02 -24.08
CA LEU A 204 8.78 -11.49 -24.58
C LEU A 204 8.93 -12.97 -24.20
N THR A 205 9.35 -13.80 -25.13
CA THR A 205 9.78 -15.17 -24.89
C THR A 205 11.21 -15.35 -25.37
N LEU A 206 12.02 -15.93 -24.50
CA LEU A 206 13.43 -16.28 -24.71
C LEU A 206 13.61 -17.79 -24.56
N ASN A 207 14.72 -18.32 -25.05
CA ASN A 207 15.08 -19.73 -24.82
C ASN A 207 15.66 -19.96 -23.42
N GLU A 208 16.25 -18.93 -22.83
CA GLU A 208 16.88 -18.97 -21.52
C GLU A 208 16.42 -17.79 -20.65
N ARG A 209 16.63 -17.91 -19.34
CA ARG A 209 16.28 -16.86 -18.39
C ARG A 209 17.18 -15.66 -18.57
N VAL A 210 16.59 -14.47 -18.44
CA VAL A 210 17.38 -13.24 -18.41
C VAL A 210 18.24 -13.16 -17.15
N SER A 211 19.48 -12.70 -17.31
CA SER A 211 20.37 -12.36 -16.20
C SER A 211 20.07 -10.97 -15.62
N ASP A 212 19.55 -10.05 -16.44
CA ASP A 212 19.05 -8.74 -16.04
C ASP A 212 17.66 -8.49 -16.62
N PHE A 213 16.74 -8.04 -15.77
CA PHE A 213 15.38 -7.67 -16.17
C PHE A 213 15.34 -6.29 -16.84
N ASN A 214 16.40 -5.50 -16.77
CA ASN A 214 16.48 -4.19 -17.40
C ASN A 214 16.91 -4.32 -18.86
N ILE A 215 16.09 -3.80 -19.78
CA ILE A 215 16.43 -3.72 -21.20
C ILE A 215 16.73 -2.26 -21.53
N GLY A 216 18.02 -1.95 -21.55
CA GLY A 216 18.53 -0.58 -21.59
C GLY A 216 18.02 0.27 -20.42
N SER A 217 18.00 1.59 -20.61
CA SER A 217 17.55 2.54 -19.58
C SER A 217 16.03 2.71 -19.49
N LYS A 218 15.28 2.31 -20.55
CA LYS A 218 13.85 2.64 -20.71
C LYS A 218 12.89 1.52 -20.36
N TYR A 219 13.34 0.26 -20.36
CA TYR A 219 12.44 -0.88 -20.26
C TYR A 219 12.80 -1.82 -19.12
N LEU A 220 11.78 -2.52 -18.62
CA LEU A 220 11.89 -3.54 -17.58
C LEU A 220 11.06 -4.75 -18.01
N LEU A 221 11.56 -5.94 -17.74
CA LEU A 221 10.86 -7.20 -17.85
C LEU A 221 10.23 -7.55 -16.51
N SER A 222 8.95 -7.93 -16.50
CA SER A 222 8.29 -8.48 -15.32
C SER A 222 7.86 -9.91 -15.58
N MET A 223 8.12 -10.81 -14.64
CA MET A 223 7.84 -12.23 -14.78
C MET A 223 6.37 -12.53 -15.11
N THR A 224 6.16 -13.63 -15.85
CA THR A 224 4.86 -14.32 -15.92
C THR A 224 4.93 -15.62 -15.11
N ASN A 225 3.86 -16.42 -15.19
CA ASN A 225 3.82 -17.78 -14.65
C ASN A 225 4.46 -18.83 -15.57
N VAL A 226 4.99 -18.43 -16.73
CA VAL A 226 5.65 -19.30 -17.70
C VAL A 226 7.15 -18.99 -17.71
N ASP A 227 7.99 -20.02 -17.64
CA ASP A 227 9.43 -19.82 -17.62
C ASP A 227 9.93 -19.18 -18.92
N CYS A 228 10.99 -18.36 -18.80
CA CYS A 228 11.56 -17.57 -19.89
C CYS A 228 10.55 -16.67 -20.64
N GLN A 229 9.41 -16.37 -20.01
CA GLN A 229 8.40 -15.47 -20.53
C GLN A 229 8.20 -14.26 -19.60
N TYR A 230 8.12 -13.08 -20.21
CA TYR A 230 8.09 -11.82 -19.47
C TYR A 230 7.10 -10.84 -20.10
N PHE A 231 6.37 -10.09 -19.29
CA PHE A 231 5.72 -8.88 -19.78
C PHE A 231 6.75 -7.77 -19.98
N ILE A 232 6.63 -7.07 -21.09
CA ILE A 232 7.47 -5.91 -21.40
C ILE A 232 6.83 -4.66 -20.78
N LYS A 233 7.60 -3.97 -19.94
CA LYS A 233 7.19 -2.74 -19.26
C LYS A 233 8.06 -1.55 -19.70
N LYS A 234 7.46 -0.38 -19.78
CA LYS A 234 8.16 0.91 -19.88
C LYS A 234 8.41 1.45 -18.46
N LYS A 235 9.65 1.84 -18.21
CA LYS A 235 10.03 2.50 -16.96
C LYS A 235 9.45 3.91 -16.93
N ASP A 236 8.78 4.24 -15.83
CA ASP A 236 8.44 5.64 -15.56
C ASP A 236 9.67 6.35 -14.99
N ILE A 237 10.07 7.43 -15.65
CA ILE A 237 11.16 8.30 -15.19
C ILE A 237 10.62 9.45 -14.33
N ASN A 238 9.32 9.74 -14.42
CA ASN A 238 8.71 10.83 -13.70
C ASN A 238 8.40 10.38 -12.27
N THR A 239 8.73 11.25 -11.32
CA THR A 239 8.38 11.07 -9.92
C THR A 239 7.41 12.16 -9.51
N ASN A 240 6.28 11.76 -8.95
CA ASN A 240 5.31 12.70 -8.40
C ASN A 240 5.62 12.93 -6.92
N PRO A 241 5.46 14.17 -6.43
CA PRO A 241 5.39 14.43 -5.00
C PRO A 241 4.30 13.60 -4.34
N ASN A 242 4.62 13.03 -3.19
CA ASN A 242 3.74 12.13 -2.46
C ASN A 242 4.01 12.30 -0.97
N ILE A 243 2.94 12.35 -0.18
CA ILE A 243 3.05 12.18 1.25
C ILE A 243 2.57 10.80 1.65
N LEU A 244 3.26 10.19 2.59
CA LEU A 244 3.04 8.85 3.10
C LEU A 244 2.90 8.91 4.62
N PHE A 245 1.83 8.31 5.12
CA PHE A 245 1.62 8.11 6.56
C PHE A 245 2.23 6.78 6.97
N GLN A 246 3.19 6.83 7.89
CA GLN A 246 3.79 5.65 8.48
C GLN A 246 3.20 5.45 9.87
N MET A 247 2.84 4.20 10.18
CA MET A 247 2.33 3.77 11.46
C MET A 247 3.32 2.79 12.09
N ASN A 248 3.67 3.02 13.34
CA ASN A 248 4.49 2.10 14.14
C ASN A 248 3.71 1.71 15.38
N LEU A 249 3.58 0.40 15.60
CA LEU A 249 2.96 -0.15 16.81
C LEU A 249 3.86 0.16 18.02
N LYS A 250 3.27 0.72 19.07
CA LYS A 250 3.90 0.91 20.38
C LYS A 250 4.02 -0.44 21.09
N ASP A 251 4.83 -0.51 22.14
CA ASP A 251 5.01 -1.76 22.89
C ASP A 251 3.74 -2.20 23.66
N ASP A 252 2.80 -1.27 23.87
CA ASP A 252 1.52 -1.56 24.52
C ASP A 252 0.60 -2.37 23.61
N ILE A 253 0.35 -3.63 24.00
CA ILE A 253 -0.57 -4.53 23.32
C ILE A 253 -1.79 -4.75 24.20
N GLU A 254 -2.97 -4.56 23.63
CA GLU A 254 -4.26 -4.79 24.30
C GLU A 254 -5.25 -5.46 23.36
N PHE A 255 -5.87 -6.55 23.82
CA PHE A 255 -6.90 -7.25 23.06
C PHE A 255 -8.29 -6.95 23.63
N LYS A 256 -9.02 -6.02 23.01
CA LYS A 256 -10.36 -5.58 23.45
C LYS A 256 -11.49 -6.41 22.83
N GLY A 257 -11.33 -7.73 22.81
CA GLY A 257 -12.31 -8.64 22.23
C GLY A 257 -13.69 -8.58 22.91
N ASP A 258 -13.74 -8.37 24.23
CA ASP A 258 -15.02 -8.27 24.94
C ASP A 258 -15.75 -6.97 24.63
N ASN A 259 -15.02 -5.87 24.37
CA ASN A 259 -15.63 -4.63 23.89
C ASN A 259 -16.23 -4.82 22.48
N PHE A 260 -15.57 -5.62 21.63
CA PHE A 260 -16.10 -5.97 20.32
C PHE A 260 -17.41 -6.76 20.44
N LYS A 261 -17.45 -7.79 21.31
CA LYS A 261 -18.68 -8.56 21.59
C LYS A 261 -19.81 -7.67 22.09
N ALA A 262 -19.52 -6.83 23.08
CA ALA A 262 -20.50 -5.91 23.66
C ALA A 262 -21.06 -4.91 22.62
N LYS A 263 -20.21 -4.37 21.75
CA LYS A 263 -20.62 -3.40 20.72
C LYS A 263 -21.57 -4.00 19.69
N TYR A 264 -21.37 -5.26 19.31
CA TYR A 264 -22.14 -5.92 18.24
C TYR A 264 -23.12 -6.98 18.73
N ASN A 265 -23.32 -7.10 20.05
CA ASN A 265 -24.21 -8.06 20.69
C ASN A 265 -23.90 -9.52 20.28
N LEU A 266 -22.63 -9.92 20.41
CA LEU A 266 -22.13 -11.25 20.08
C LEU A 266 -22.00 -12.15 21.31
#